data_AF-A0A932LMS4-F1
#
_entry.id   AF-A0A932LMS4-F1
#
_cell.length_a   1.000
_cell.length_b   1.000
_cell.length_c   1.000
_cell.angle_alpha   90.00
_cell.angle_beta   90.00
_cell.angle_gamma   90.00
#
_symmetry.space_group_name_H-M   'P 1'
#
loop_
_entity.id
_entity.type
_entity.pdbx_description
1 polymer ?
#
loop_
_entity_poly.entity_id
_entity_poly.type
_entity_poly.pdbx_seq_one_letter_code
_entity_poly.pdbx_strand_id
1 'polypeptide(L)'
;MSHPDESGDEDMNVPLGGILRPDTKFYHEYDFGTTTELALRVMATREGKPPRQAITVLARNESPNIPCACGKRATQVCCCCAYEASGWVCDACASEHECGEEMLLPVVNSPRVGMCGYTGES
;
A
#
# COMPACT_ATOMS: atom_id res chain seq x y z
N MET A 1 -22.76 -9.88 -22.15
CA MET A 1 -23.33 -9.57 -20.83
C MET A 1 -22.62 -10.51 -19.88
N SER A 2 -21.76 -9.98 -19.00
CA SER A 2 -21.14 -10.76 -17.94
C SER A 2 -22.26 -11.28 -17.05
N HIS A 3 -22.26 -12.58 -16.79
CA HIS A 3 -23.12 -13.14 -15.74
C HIS A 3 -22.38 -12.90 -14.43
N PRO A 4 -22.97 -12.20 -13.45
CA PRO A 4 -22.36 -12.09 -12.13
C PRO A 4 -22.15 -13.50 -11.59
N ASP A 5 -21.03 -13.71 -10.90
CA ASP A 5 -20.75 -14.99 -10.25
C ASP A 5 -21.78 -15.23 -9.11
N GLU A 6 -21.77 -16.41 -8.50
CA GLU A 6 -22.70 -16.74 -7.40
C GLU A 6 -22.54 -15.82 -6.18
N SER A 7 -21.43 -15.08 -6.06
CA SER A 7 -21.19 -14.07 -5.03
C SER A 7 -21.72 -12.65 -5.37
N GLY A 8 -22.08 -12.39 -6.63
CA GLY A 8 -22.52 -11.07 -7.10
C GLY A 8 -21.39 -10.14 -7.54
N ASP A 9 -20.17 -10.67 -7.70
CA ASP A 9 -19.00 -9.93 -8.17
C ASP A 9 -18.99 -9.82 -9.70
N GLU A 10 -18.46 -8.70 -10.19
CA GLU A 10 -18.25 -8.45 -11.62
C GLU A 10 -16.84 -8.87 -12.05
N ASP A 11 -16.72 -9.40 -13.26
CA ASP A 11 -15.44 -9.82 -13.83
C ASP A 11 -14.48 -8.64 -14.06
N MET A 12 -13.17 -8.85 -13.85
CA MET A 12 -12.14 -7.81 -14.02
C MET A 12 -11.95 -7.32 -15.46
N ASN A 13 -12.55 -7.97 -16.46
CA ASN A 13 -12.59 -7.51 -17.86
C ASN A 13 -13.70 -6.48 -18.11
N VAL A 14 -14.53 -6.15 -17.11
CA VAL A 14 -15.54 -5.11 -17.23
C VAL A 14 -14.90 -3.72 -17.04
N PRO A 15 -15.14 -2.75 -17.96
CA PRO A 15 -14.62 -1.40 -17.79
C PRO A 15 -15.13 -0.74 -16.49
N LEU A 16 -14.21 -0.22 -15.66
CA LEU A 16 -14.54 0.45 -14.39
C LEU A 16 -15.60 1.55 -14.54
N GLY A 17 -15.58 2.30 -15.65
CA GLY A 17 -16.55 3.36 -15.92
C GLY A 17 -18.00 2.88 -16.13
N GLY A 18 -18.21 1.58 -16.35
CA GLY A 18 -19.54 0.96 -16.44
C GLY A 18 -20.12 0.54 -15.09
N ILE A 19 -19.27 0.37 -14.07
CA ILE A 19 -19.66 -0.22 -12.77
C ILE A 19 -19.51 0.76 -11.60
N LEU A 20 -18.48 1.61 -11.61
CA LEU A 20 -18.18 2.51 -10.49
C LEU A 20 -18.94 3.83 -10.62
N ARG A 21 -19.57 4.25 -9.52
CA ARG A 21 -20.26 5.55 -9.39
C ARG A 21 -19.84 6.21 -8.07
N PRO A 22 -19.98 7.54 -7.91
CA PRO A 22 -19.78 8.17 -6.60
C PRO A 22 -20.58 7.42 -5.52
N ASP A 23 -19.94 7.27 -4.35
CA ASP A 23 -20.42 6.51 -3.19
C ASP A 23 -20.43 4.97 -3.31
N THR A 24 -20.08 4.39 -4.47
CA THR A 24 -19.86 2.94 -4.57
C THR A 24 -18.77 2.53 -3.58
N LYS A 25 -19.08 1.52 -2.75
CA LYS A 25 -18.12 0.82 -1.90
C LYS A 25 -17.91 -0.58 -2.46
N PHE A 26 -16.67 -1.03 -2.50
CA PHE A 26 -16.32 -2.35 -3.02
C PHE A 26 -15.03 -2.84 -2.36
N TYR A 27 -14.78 -4.13 -2.48
CA TYR A 27 -13.58 -4.79 -1.95
C TYR A 27 -12.69 -5.26 -3.09
N HIS A 28 -11.40 -5.30 -2.85
CA HIS A 28 -10.44 -5.88 -3.77
C HIS A 28 -9.42 -6.70 -2.99
N GLU A 29 -9.20 -7.93 -3.42
CA GLU A 29 -8.17 -8.79 -2.90
C GLU A 29 -7.04 -8.90 -3.92
N TYR A 30 -5.84 -8.52 -3.50
CA TYR A 30 -4.64 -8.66 -4.31
C TYR A 30 -3.68 -9.60 -3.59
N ASP A 31 -3.36 -10.74 -4.20
CA ASP A 31 -2.40 -11.70 -3.68
C ASP A 31 -1.15 -11.77 -4.56
N PHE A 32 -0.01 -11.40 -3.98
CA PHE A 32 1.31 -11.57 -4.56
C PHE A 32 2.26 -12.19 -3.54
N GLY A 33 1.81 -13.29 -2.94
CA GLY A 33 2.50 -14.07 -1.92
C GLY A 33 1.84 -13.97 -0.55
N THR A 34 1.24 -12.82 -0.23
CA THR A 34 0.28 -12.69 0.87
C THR A 34 -0.86 -11.78 0.43
N THR A 35 -2.09 -12.22 0.69
CA THR A 35 -3.30 -11.46 0.33
C THR A 35 -3.32 -10.10 1.01
N THR A 36 -3.67 -9.10 0.23
CA THR A 36 -3.94 -7.73 0.68
C THR A 36 -5.40 -7.45 0.40
N GLU A 37 -6.18 -7.28 1.48
CA GLU A 37 -7.59 -6.92 1.39
C GLU A 37 -7.70 -5.39 1.38
N LEU A 38 -8.39 -4.84 0.38
CA LEU A 38 -8.62 -3.41 0.23
C LEU A 38 -10.12 -3.11 0.29
N ALA A 39 -10.52 -2.24 1.20
CA ALA A 39 -11.84 -1.63 1.22
C ALA A 39 -11.78 -0.27 0.51
N LEU A 40 -12.55 -0.12 -0.58
CA LEU A 40 -12.50 1.04 -1.46
C LEU A 40 -13.83 1.77 -1.50
N ARG A 41 -13.77 3.10 -1.64
CA ARG A 41 -14.94 3.96 -1.87
C ARG A 41 -14.65 4.95 -2.99
N VAL A 42 -15.57 5.05 -3.94
CA VAL A 42 -15.52 6.07 -4.99
C VAL A 42 -15.98 7.39 -4.39
N MET A 43 -15.06 8.35 -4.24
CA MET A 43 -15.38 9.63 -3.63
C MET A 43 -16.06 10.61 -4.60
N ALA A 44 -15.59 10.66 -5.84
CA ALA A 44 -16.07 11.55 -6.88
C ALA A 44 -15.58 11.10 -8.25
N THR A 45 -16.12 11.71 -9.30
CA THR A 45 -15.59 11.62 -10.66
C THR A 45 -14.97 12.96 -11.07
N ARG A 46 -13.99 12.91 -11.97
CA ARG A 46 -13.31 14.09 -12.50
C ARG A 46 -13.11 13.94 -14.00
N GLU A 47 -13.47 14.96 -14.77
CA GLU A 47 -13.11 15.04 -16.18
C GLU A 47 -11.65 15.53 -16.34
N GLY A 48 -10.88 14.89 -17.22
CA GLY A 48 -9.47 15.19 -17.39
C GLY A 48 -8.94 14.84 -18.77
N LYS A 49 -7.75 15.36 -19.06
CA LYS A 49 -7.00 14.95 -20.24
C LYS A 49 -6.57 13.48 -20.09
N PRO A 50 -6.46 12.73 -21.18
CA PRO A 50 -5.94 11.37 -21.12
C PRO A 50 -4.54 11.37 -20.49
N PRO A 51 -4.18 10.31 -19.75
CA PRO A 51 -2.88 10.19 -19.12
C PRO A 51 -1.78 10.21 -20.19
N ARG A 52 -0.62 10.79 -19.84
CA ARG A 52 0.51 10.93 -20.77
C ARG A 52 1.34 9.65 -20.91
N GLN A 53 1.18 8.72 -19.97
CA GLN A 53 1.87 7.44 -19.88
C GLN A 53 0.85 6.36 -19.48
N ALA A 54 1.26 5.09 -19.54
CA ALA A 54 0.40 3.97 -19.14
C ALA A 54 -0.15 4.12 -17.70
N ILE A 55 0.66 4.68 -16.79
CA ILE A 55 0.26 5.01 -15.42
C ILE A 55 0.58 6.50 -15.18
N THR A 56 -0.34 7.23 -14.57
CA THR A 56 -0.12 8.63 -14.16
C THR A 56 -0.63 8.81 -12.74
N VAL A 57 0.28 9.15 -11.83
CA VAL A 57 -0.06 9.43 -10.43
C VAL A 57 -0.86 10.73 -10.36
N LEU A 58 -2.09 10.66 -9.85
CA LEU A 58 -2.96 11.83 -9.69
C LEU A 58 -2.84 12.46 -8.31
N ALA A 59 -2.65 11.64 -7.29
CA ALA A 59 -2.49 12.04 -5.90
C ALA A 59 -1.70 10.98 -5.13
N ARG A 60 -1.07 11.39 -4.04
CA ARG A 60 -0.40 10.52 -3.09
C ARG A 60 -0.61 11.09 -1.68
N ASN A 61 -0.92 10.23 -0.73
CA ASN A 61 -1.04 10.64 0.67
C ASN A 61 0.32 11.10 1.20
N GLU A 62 0.33 11.95 2.21
CA GLU A 62 1.56 12.22 2.95
C GLU A 62 1.96 10.97 3.75
N SER A 63 3.26 10.68 3.77
CA SER A 63 3.77 9.54 4.56
C SER A 63 3.52 9.80 6.05
N PRO A 64 2.97 8.83 6.80
CA PRO A 64 2.81 8.98 8.24
C PRO A 64 4.17 9.19 8.91
N ASN A 65 4.19 10.00 9.97
CA ASN A 65 5.38 10.15 10.79
C ASN A 65 5.46 8.99 11.79
N ILE A 66 6.25 7.97 11.46
CA ILE A 66 6.42 6.79 12.32
C ILE A 66 7.67 6.97 13.18
N PRO A 67 7.54 7.00 14.52
CA PRO A 67 8.68 7.18 15.41
C PRO A 67 9.42 5.87 15.63
N CYS A 68 10.75 5.97 15.76
CA CYS A 68 11.59 4.98 16.42
C CYS A 68 11.44 5.09 17.94
N ALA A 69 11.74 4.02 18.69
CA ALA A 69 11.71 4.02 20.15
C ALA A 69 12.57 5.13 20.79
N CYS A 70 13.63 5.59 20.12
CA CYS A 70 14.46 6.71 20.58
C CYS A 70 13.84 8.11 20.34
N GLY A 71 12.65 8.18 19.73
CA GLY A 71 11.91 9.41 19.44
C GLY A 71 12.25 10.07 18.09
N LYS A 72 13.30 9.61 17.39
CA LYS A 72 13.59 10.05 16.00
C LYS A 72 12.61 9.42 15.02
N ARG A 73 12.52 9.97 13.82
CA ARG A 73 11.73 9.36 12.72
C ARG A 73 12.38 8.03 12.32
N ALA A 74 11.56 6.99 12.17
CA ALA A 74 12.03 5.72 11.61
C ALA A 74 12.32 5.89 10.12
N THR A 75 13.45 5.33 9.70
CA THR A 75 13.90 5.27 8.29
C THR A 75 13.87 3.84 7.77
N GLN A 76 13.81 2.87 8.68
CA GLN A 76 13.85 1.44 8.37
C GLN A 76 12.80 0.70 9.22
N VAL A 77 12.31 -0.42 8.68
CA VAL A 77 11.39 -1.33 9.35
C VAL A 77 11.91 -2.77 9.24
N CYS A 78 11.91 -3.50 10.34
CA CYS A 78 12.25 -4.91 10.38
C CYS A 78 11.09 -5.76 9.84
N CYS A 79 11.36 -6.60 8.84
CA CYS A 79 10.33 -7.48 8.26
C CYS A 79 9.84 -8.58 9.21
N CYS A 80 10.61 -8.91 10.26
CA CYS A 80 10.18 -9.83 11.33
C CYS A 80 9.29 -9.15 12.37
N CYS A 81 9.52 -7.86 12.64
CA CYS A 81 8.93 -7.13 13.77
C CYS A 81 8.01 -5.99 13.33
N ALA A 82 7.59 -5.92 12.05
CA ALA A 82 6.86 -4.78 11.49
C ALA A 82 5.54 -4.45 12.23
N TYR A 83 4.94 -5.44 12.90
CA TYR A 83 3.72 -5.31 13.70
C TYR A 83 3.97 -4.81 15.14
N GLU A 84 5.24 -4.69 15.54
CA GLU A 84 5.66 -4.20 16.85
C GLU A 84 6.30 -2.81 16.72
N ALA A 85 6.16 -1.97 17.75
CA ALA A 85 6.80 -0.65 17.75
C ALA A 85 8.34 -0.73 17.69
N SER A 86 8.92 -1.82 18.23
CA SER A 86 10.35 -2.16 18.18
C SER A 86 10.87 -2.41 16.76
N GLY A 87 10.00 -2.78 15.82
CA GLY A 87 10.37 -3.03 14.43
C GLY A 87 10.69 -1.78 13.63
N TRP A 88 10.36 -0.58 14.14
CA TRP A 88 10.55 0.67 13.43
C TRP A 88 11.74 1.43 13.99
N VAL A 89 12.79 1.58 13.18
CA VAL A 89 14.08 2.08 13.65
C VAL A 89 14.61 3.20 12.77
N CYS A 90 15.32 4.14 13.40
CA CYS A 90 16.12 5.13 12.67
C CYS A 90 17.49 4.53 12.36
N ASP A 91 18.23 5.12 11.42
CA ASP A 91 19.55 4.62 11.00
C ASP A 91 20.53 4.41 12.17
N ALA A 92 20.43 5.23 13.23
CA ALA A 92 21.31 5.11 14.40
C ALA A 92 20.96 3.91 15.31
N CYS A 93 19.71 3.45 15.31
CA CYS A 93 19.26 2.29 16.10
C CYS A 93 19.24 1.00 15.28
N ALA A 94 19.41 1.08 13.95
CA ALA A 94 19.38 -0.05 13.05
C ALA A 94 20.48 -1.08 13.37
N SER A 95 21.71 -0.62 13.63
CA SER A 95 22.87 -1.48 13.91
C SER A 95 22.77 -2.27 15.21
N GLU A 96 21.90 -1.85 16.13
CA GLU A 96 21.67 -2.52 17.42
C GLU A 96 20.39 -3.36 17.42
N HIS A 97 19.68 -3.42 16.28
CA HIS A 97 18.43 -4.19 16.20
C HIS A 97 18.71 -5.69 16.28
N GLU A 98 17.99 -6.38 17.17
CA GLU A 98 18.25 -7.79 17.51
C GLU A 98 18.14 -8.74 16.31
N CYS A 99 17.26 -8.44 15.35
CA CYS A 99 17.08 -9.26 14.16
C CYS A 99 18.16 -9.07 13.08
N GLY A 100 19.12 -8.16 13.27
CA GLY A 100 20.16 -7.84 12.29
C GLY A 100 19.73 -6.84 11.21
N GLU A 101 20.71 -6.16 10.61
CA GLU A 101 20.49 -5.14 9.57
C GLU A 101 19.93 -5.74 8.27
N GLU A 102 20.18 -7.02 8.00
CA GLU A 102 19.69 -7.75 6.83
C GLU A 102 18.17 -7.91 6.80
N MET A 103 17.53 -7.80 7.97
CA MET A 103 16.08 -7.87 8.12
C MET A 103 15.40 -6.50 7.98
N LEU A 104 16.19 -5.43 7.84
CA LEU A 104 15.70 -4.06 7.75
C LEU A 104 15.43 -3.67 6.30
N LEU A 105 14.22 -3.14 6.07
CA LEU A 105 13.77 -2.60 4.80
C LEU A 105 13.52 -1.09 4.94
N PRO A 106 13.69 -0.29 3.87
CA PRO A 106 13.43 1.13 3.94
C PRO A 106 11.96 1.42 4.24
N VAL A 107 11.71 2.41 5.10
CA VAL A 107 10.36 2.93 5.32
C VAL A 107 9.94 3.74 4.09
N VAL A 108 8.91 3.25 3.39
CA VAL A 108 8.35 3.87 2.19
C VAL A 108 6.87 4.15 2.37
N ASN A 109 6.31 5.05 1.55
CA ASN A 109 4.89 5.40 1.57
C ASN A 109 4.03 4.33 0.90
N SER A 110 4.05 3.12 1.47
CA SER A 110 3.31 1.96 1.00
C SER A 110 2.52 1.39 2.18
N PRO A 111 1.25 1.01 1.99
CA PRO A 111 0.49 0.28 3.00
C PRO A 111 1.10 -1.10 3.32
N ARG A 112 2.05 -1.56 2.50
CA ARG A 112 2.74 -2.85 2.61
C ARG A 112 4.23 -2.73 2.95
N VAL A 113 4.66 -1.56 3.42
CA VAL A 113 6.03 -1.32 3.89
C VAL A 113 6.44 -2.39 4.91
N GLY A 114 7.65 -2.94 4.77
CA GLY A 114 8.19 -3.99 5.64
C GLY A 114 7.74 -5.42 5.29
N MET A 115 6.75 -5.62 4.41
CA MET A 115 6.25 -6.95 4.07
C MET A 115 6.91 -7.59 2.84
N CYS A 116 7.48 -6.77 1.95
CA CYS A 116 8.21 -7.22 0.77
C CYS A 116 9.38 -6.29 0.49
N GLY A 117 10.32 -6.71 -0.36
CA GLY A 117 11.50 -5.93 -0.74
C GLY A 117 11.21 -4.72 -1.63
N TYR A 118 10.00 -4.16 -1.62
CA TYR A 118 9.69 -2.93 -2.33
C TYR A 118 10.35 -1.74 -1.64
N THR A 119 11.30 -1.10 -2.32
CA THR A 119 12.10 0.00 -1.78
C THR A 119 11.62 1.38 -2.21
N GLY A 120 10.41 1.48 -2.77
CA GLY A 120 9.88 2.75 -3.26
C GLY A 120 10.26 3.06 -4.71
N GLU A 121 9.88 4.24 -5.17
CA GLU A 121 10.24 4.76 -6.49
C GLU A 121 11.66 5.35 -6.45
N SER A 122 12.43 5.09 -7.50
CA SER A 122 13.77 5.68 -7.73
C SER A 122 13.73 6.95 -8.56
#